data_AF-A0A7S3JEK7-F1
#
_entry.id   AF-A0A7S3JEK7-F1
#
_cell.length_a   1.000
_cell.length_b   1.000
_cell.length_c   1.000
_cell.angle_alpha   90.00
_cell.angle_beta   90.00
_cell.angle_gamma   90.00
#
_symmetry.space_group_name_H-M   'P 1'
#
loop_
_entity.id
_entity.type
_entity.pdbx_description
1 polymer ?
#
loop_
_entity_poly.entity_id
_entity_poly.type
_entity_poly.pdbx_seq_one_letter_code
_entity_poly.pdbx_strand_id
1 'polypeptide(L)'
;MQELTASSTFDNADQENVDDNISEGEIKYTDGHDFSKRANCYRTQLYKSLKFLKEIKRPSMKELQSKMVFLPPRLPHQKKTLIFDLDETLIHSYNYVDENDMSKHTTSYAEKKCMYGLTFSLRPYALECLRAANENFQVIIFTASVKCYADAILDYIDPRKELIQYRLYRDSC
;
A
#
# COMPACT_ATOMS: atom_id res chain seq x y z
N MET A 1 11.27 -66.93 -10.98
CA MET A 1 12.29 -67.99 -10.82
C MET A 1 13.64 -67.32 -11.01
N GLN A 2 14.55 -67.17 -10.06
CA GLN A 2 14.72 -67.72 -8.71
C GLN A 2 15.16 -66.60 -7.74
N GLU A 3 15.05 -66.93 -6.47
CA GLU A 3 15.21 -66.11 -5.27
C GLU A 3 16.54 -66.47 -4.55
N LEU A 4 17.00 -65.55 -3.66
CA LEU A 4 17.90 -65.75 -2.50
C LEU A 4 19.42 -65.88 -2.81
N THR A 5 20.37 -65.28 -2.08
CA THR A 5 20.50 -65.09 -0.62
C THR A 5 21.32 -63.85 -0.21
N ALA A 6 20.97 -63.27 0.95
CA ALA A 6 21.69 -62.22 1.67
C ALA A 6 22.89 -62.74 2.50
N SER A 7 23.87 -61.87 2.78
CA SER A 7 24.63 -61.89 4.04
C SER A 7 25.15 -60.49 4.37
N SER A 8 24.88 -60.08 5.60
CA SER A 8 25.17 -58.83 6.28
C SER A 8 26.64 -58.64 6.69
N THR A 9 27.11 -57.40 6.77
CA THR A 9 27.81 -56.84 7.95
C THR A 9 27.73 -55.31 7.95
N PHE A 10 27.60 -54.76 9.15
CA PHE A 10 27.30 -53.39 9.55
C PHE A 10 28.52 -52.44 9.51
N ASP A 11 28.19 -51.15 9.60
CA ASP A 11 28.92 -50.04 10.26
C ASP A 11 29.79 -49.03 9.48
N ASN A 12 29.25 -47.79 9.49
CA ASN A 12 29.84 -46.49 9.81
C ASN A 12 30.65 -45.69 8.76
N ALA A 13 29.93 -44.75 8.16
CA ALA A 13 30.14 -43.29 8.20
C ALA A 13 31.57 -42.76 8.00
N ASP A 14 31.85 -42.36 6.76
CA ASP A 14 32.96 -41.46 6.43
C ASP A 14 32.54 -39.99 6.48
N GLN A 15 33.37 -39.24 7.16
CA GLN A 15 33.30 -37.81 7.47
C GLN A 15 33.62 -36.97 6.23
N GLU A 16 32.74 -36.03 5.88
CA GLU A 16 33.13 -34.87 5.07
C GLU A 16 33.43 -33.68 5.99
N ASN A 17 34.67 -33.20 5.88
CA ASN A 17 35.23 -32.08 6.63
C ASN A 17 34.53 -30.76 6.28
N VAL A 18 33.98 -30.10 7.31
CA VAL A 18 33.53 -28.71 7.24
C VAL A 18 34.71 -27.84 7.68
N ASP A 19 35.35 -27.14 6.74
CA ASP A 19 36.35 -26.13 7.04
C ASP A 19 35.66 -24.86 7.58
N ASP A 20 35.64 -24.72 8.90
CA ASP A 20 35.30 -23.48 9.61
C ASP A 20 36.45 -22.47 9.47
N ASN A 21 36.42 -21.65 8.42
CA ASN A 21 37.19 -20.40 8.33
C ASN A 21 36.23 -19.22 8.23
N ILE A 22 35.60 -18.87 9.37
CA ILE A 22 34.89 -17.60 9.54
C ILE A 22 35.97 -16.53 9.77
N SER A 23 36.40 -15.87 8.70
CA SER A 23 37.05 -14.57 8.83
C SER A 23 36.02 -13.59 9.37
N GLU A 24 36.23 -13.09 10.59
CA GLU A 24 35.52 -11.92 11.13
C GLU A 24 35.82 -10.70 10.24
N GLY A 25 35.09 -10.62 9.13
CA GLY A 25 34.97 -9.38 8.36
C GLY A 25 34.09 -8.45 9.16
N GLU A 26 34.71 -7.49 9.86
CA GLU A 26 34.01 -6.32 10.40
C GLU A 26 33.21 -5.67 9.25
N ILE A 27 31.90 -5.94 9.19
CA ILE A 27 30.98 -5.12 8.40
C ILE A 27 30.90 -3.79 9.15
N LYS A 28 31.75 -2.84 8.76
CA LYS A 28 31.65 -1.45 9.20
C LYS A 28 30.41 -0.84 8.56
N TYR A 29 29.28 -0.97 9.25
CA TYR A 29 28.11 -0.15 8.98
C TYR A 29 28.50 1.32 9.18
N THR A 30 28.68 2.06 8.08
CA THR A 30 28.75 3.52 8.11
C THR A 30 27.34 4.10 8.33
N ASP A 31 26.65 3.67 9.39
CA ASP A 31 25.21 3.92 9.63
C ASP A 31 24.95 5.19 10.47
N GLY A 32 25.96 5.71 11.16
CA GLY A 32 25.77 6.87 12.06
C GLY A 32 25.33 8.15 11.35
N HIS A 33 25.73 8.32 10.08
CA HIS A 33 25.42 9.53 9.31
C HIS A 33 24.02 9.49 8.68
N ASP A 34 23.55 8.32 8.21
CA ASP A 34 22.22 8.18 7.59
C ASP A 34 21.10 8.16 8.64
N PHE A 35 21.32 7.53 9.79
CA PHE A 35 20.34 7.56 10.90
C PHE A 35 20.14 8.99 11.43
N SER A 36 21.23 9.73 11.65
CA SER A 36 21.17 11.12 12.11
C SER A 36 20.45 12.03 11.10
N LYS A 37 20.65 11.79 9.79
CA LYS A 37 19.97 12.54 8.73
C LYS A 37 18.46 12.26 8.71
N ARG A 38 18.06 10.98 8.78
CA ARG A 38 16.64 10.58 8.85
C ARG A 38 15.96 11.10 10.12
N ALA A 39 16.59 10.94 11.28
CA ALA A 39 16.10 11.46 12.55
C ALA A 39 15.89 12.98 12.51
N ASN A 40 16.83 13.72 11.91
CA ASN A 40 16.67 15.16 11.70
C ASN A 40 15.51 15.49 10.74
N CYS A 41 15.33 14.71 9.67
CA CYS A 41 14.20 14.89 8.76
C CYS A 41 12.86 14.74 9.48
N TYR A 42 12.68 13.65 10.24
CA TYR A 42 11.48 13.42 11.04
C TYR A 42 11.25 14.52 12.06
N ARG A 43 12.30 14.95 12.77
CA ARG A 43 12.21 16.06 13.74
C ARG A 43 11.75 17.35 13.06
N THR A 44 12.32 17.69 11.91
CA THR A 44 11.92 18.87 11.14
C THR A 44 10.47 18.76 10.65
N GLN A 45 10.05 17.60 10.16
CA GLN A 45 8.69 17.39 9.69
C GLN A 45 7.68 17.47 10.84
N LEU A 46 7.97 16.84 11.98
CA LEU A 46 7.16 16.94 13.19
C LEU A 46 7.04 18.39 13.65
N TYR A 47 8.15 19.12 13.73
CA TYR A 47 8.13 20.54 14.13
C TYR A 47 7.29 21.40 13.17
N LYS A 48 7.44 21.20 11.85
CA LYS A 48 6.63 21.90 10.84
C LYS A 48 5.14 21.58 11.01
N SER A 49 4.79 20.30 11.18
CA SER A 49 3.41 19.86 11.40
C SER A 49 2.84 20.45 12.68
N LEU A 50 3.58 20.45 13.79
CA LEU A 50 3.13 21.05 15.06
C LEU A 50 2.95 22.57 14.94
N LYS A 51 3.84 23.26 14.21
CA LYS A 51 3.69 24.70 13.94
C LYS A 51 2.45 24.97 13.10
N PHE A 52 2.24 24.19 12.04
CA PHE A 52 1.05 24.28 11.20
C PHE A 52 -0.23 24.04 12.01
N LEU A 53 -0.28 22.98 12.83
CA LEU A 53 -1.43 22.65 13.69
C LEU A 53 -1.80 23.81 14.63
N LYS A 54 -0.81 24.56 15.13
CA LYS A 54 -1.06 25.77 15.95
C LYS A 54 -1.69 26.91 15.15
N GLU A 55 -1.45 26.96 13.85
CA GLU A 55 -1.94 28.00 12.94
C GLU A 55 -3.25 27.60 12.22
N ILE A 56 -3.70 26.34 12.33
CA ILE A 56 -4.95 25.88 11.71
C ILE A 56 -6.12 26.70 12.27
N LYS A 57 -6.78 27.42 11.38
CA LYS A 57 -8.05 28.08 11.65
C LYS A 57 -9.18 27.15 11.26
N ARG A 58 -10.23 27.11 12.08
CA ARG A 58 -11.46 26.42 11.70
C ARG A 58 -12.08 27.17 10.51
N PRO A 59 -12.55 26.44 9.47
CA PRO A 59 -13.26 27.08 8.38
C PRO A 59 -14.54 27.75 8.89
N SER A 60 -14.88 28.89 8.31
CA SER A 60 -16.15 29.57 8.54
C SER A 60 -17.32 28.77 7.98
N MET A 61 -18.52 29.01 8.49
CA MET A 61 -19.74 28.38 7.96
C MET A 61 -19.95 28.68 6.48
N LYS A 62 -19.53 29.85 5.99
CA LYS A 62 -19.62 30.23 4.59
C LYS A 62 -18.69 29.39 3.72
N GLU A 63 -17.47 29.14 4.17
CA GLU A 63 -16.51 28.25 3.49
C GLU A 63 -17.03 26.81 3.45
N LEU A 64 -17.56 26.31 4.58
CA LEU A 64 -18.17 24.98 4.65
C LEU A 64 -19.36 24.85 3.68
N GLN A 65 -20.24 25.85 3.64
CA GLN A 65 -21.37 25.88 2.70
C GLN A 65 -20.91 25.92 1.24
N SER A 66 -19.87 26.69 0.92
CA SER A 66 -19.32 26.75 -0.44
C SER A 66 -18.71 25.42 -0.93
N LYS A 67 -18.35 24.54 0.02
CA LYS A 67 -17.75 23.24 -0.22
C LYS A 67 -18.74 22.07 -0.05
N MET A 68 -20.01 22.35 0.23
CA MET A 68 -21.02 21.30 0.33
C MET A 68 -21.18 20.58 -1.01
N VAL A 69 -21.15 19.26 -0.94
CA VAL A 69 -21.39 18.36 -2.08
C VAL A 69 -22.77 17.75 -1.94
N PHE A 70 -23.56 17.82 -3.01
CA PHE A 70 -24.83 17.11 -3.11
C PHE A 70 -24.63 15.78 -3.81
N LEU A 71 -24.81 14.70 -3.05
CA LEU A 71 -24.66 13.35 -3.56
C LEU A 71 -25.91 12.91 -4.34
N PRO A 72 -25.76 12.07 -5.37
CA PRO A 72 -26.90 11.49 -6.06
C PRO A 72 -27.75 10.62 -5.11
N PRO A 73 -29.04 10.42 -5.39
CA PRO A 73 -29.89 9.52 -4.62
C PRO A 73 -29.32 8.11 -4.54
N ARG A 74 -29.56 7.45 -3.41
CA ARG A 74 -29.18 6.05 -3.20
C ARG A 74 -30.08 5.11 -4.00
N LEU A 75 -29.54 3.97 -4.42
CA LEU A 75 -30.32 2.88 -4.98
C LEU A 75 -31.24 2.27 -3.92
N PRO A 76 -32.37 1.63 -4.29
CA PRO A 76 -33.36 1.14 -3.32
C PRO A 76 -32.80 0.18 -2.26
N HIS A 77 -31.79 -0.62 -2.59
CA HIS A 77 -31.14 -1.55 -1.67
C HIS A 77 -30.10 -0.90 -0.75
N GLN A 78 -29.67 0.32 -1.05
CA GLN A 78 -28.61 1.02 -0.31
C GLN A 78 -29.17 1.76 0.91
N LYS A 79 -28.83 1.26 2.10
CA LYS A 79 -29.33 1.76 3.39
C LYS A 79 -28.62 3.02 3.87
N LYS A 80 -27.32 3.13 3.58
CA LYS A 80 -26.44 4.23 4.01
C LYS A 80 -25.42 4.56 2.92
N THR A 81 -24.69 5.65 3.10
CA THR A 81 -23.53 5.99 2.27
C THR A 81 -22.26 5.63 3.05
N LEU A 82 -21.33 4.93 2.40
CA LEU A 82 -20.02 4.58 2.94
C LEU A 82 -18.94 5.26 2.10
N ILE A 83 -18.12 6.07 2.77
CA ILE A 83 -17.05 6.83 2.13
C ILE A 83 -15.72 6.16 2.46
N PHE A 84 -14.94 5.82 1.44
CA PHE A 84 -13.60 5.30 1.58
C PHE A 84 -12.57 6.34 1.15
N ASP A 85 -11.47 6.42 1.90
CA ASP A 85 -10.24 7.02 1.39
C ASP A 85 -9.53 6.05 0.41
N LEU A 86 -8.57 6.54 -0.36
CA LEU A 86 -7.85 5.79 -1.38
C LEU A 86 -6.44 5.38 -0.90
N ASP A 87 -5.53 6.34 -0.80
CA ASP A 87 -4.13 6.12 -0.44
C ASP A 87 -4.00 5.67 1.02
N GLU A 88 -3.16 4.66 1.27
CA GLU A 88 -3.01 3.99 2.57
C GLU A 88 -4.30 3.37 3.14
N THR A 89 -5.37 3.29 2.34
CA THR A 89 -6.65 2.72 2.74
C THR A 89 -7.06 1.55 1.86
N LEU A 90 -7.18 1.79 0.54
CA LEU A 90 -7.48 0.77 -0.46
C LEU A 90 -6.24 0.37 -1.26
N ILE A 91 -5.29 1.29 -1.42
CA ILE A 91 -4.05 1.08 -2.19
C ILE A 91 -2.86 1.67 -1.45
N HIS A 92 -1.66 1.21 -1.82
CA HIS A 92 -0.39 1.86 -1.50
C HIS A 92 0.37 2.11 -2.80
N SER A 93 0.69 3.36 -3.10
CA SER A 93 1.40 3.76 -4.32
C SER A 93 2.86 4.04 -4.06
N TYR A 94 3.69 3.84 -5.07
CA TYR A 94 5.12 4.08 -4.97
C TYR A 94 5.61 4.79 -6.23
N ASN A 95 6.47 5.78 -6.01
CA ASN A 95 7.22 6.40 -7.09
C ASN A 95 8.36 5.44 -7.44
N TYR A 96 8.28 4.78 -8.61
CA TYR A 96 9.46 4.13 -9.17
C TYR A 96 10.48 5.22 -9.48
N VAL A 97 11.47 5.36 -8.60
CA VAL A 97 12.72 6.06 -8.91
C VAL A 97 13.80 5.00 -8.80
N ASP A 98 14.38 4.71 -9.96
CA ASP A 98 15.55 3.88 -10.24
C ASP A 98 15.31 2.39 -10.56
N GLU A 99 15.71 2.00 -11.77
CA GLU A 99 15.72 0.62 -12.29
C GLU A 99 16.87 -0.22 -11.68
N ASN A 100 17.73 0.38 -10.84
CA ASN A 100 18.96 -0.25 -10.32
C ASN A 100 18.89 -0.74 -8.86
N ASP A 101 17.78 -0.53 -8.13
CA ASP A 101 17.67 -0.94 -6.73
C ASP A 101 16.91 -2.27 -6.57
N MET A 102 17.61 -3.38 -6.85
CA MET A 102 17.13 -4.77 -6.65
C MET A 102 16.82 -5.14 -5.19
N SER A 103 17.05 -4.24 -4.23
CA SER A 103 16.90 -4.53 -2.79
C SER A 103 15.46 -4.48 -2.27
N LYS A 104 14.51 -3.96 -3.05
CA LYS A 104 13.09 -3.89 -2.64
C LYS A 104 12.31 -5.04 -3.24
N HIS A 105 12.57 -6.24 -2.74
CA HIS A 105 11.64 -7.35 -2.85
C HIS A 105 10.39 -7.03 -2.02
N THR A 106 9.47 -6.26 -2.62
CA THR A 106 8.14 -6.06 -2.07
C THR A 106 7.43 -7.42 -2.14
N THR A 107 7.13 -7.96 -0.96
CA THR A 107 6.21 -9.07 -0.76
C THR A 107 5.01 -8.94 -1.70
N SER A 108 4.85 -9.94 -2.55
CA SER A 108 3.92 -10.01 -3.67
C SER A 108 2.45 -9.81 -3.25
N TYR A 109 2.01 -8.56 -3.13
CA TYR A 109 0.62 -8.18 -3.30
C TYR A 109 0.51 -7.41 -4.62
N ALA A 110 0.51 -8.19 -5.71
CA ALA A 110 0.27 -7.81 -7.11
C ALA A 110 0.55 -6.33 -7.43
N GLU A 111 1.81 -6.01 -7.69
CA GLU A 111 2.21 -4.74 -8.28
C GLU A 111 1.47 -4.55 -9.62
N LYS A 112 0.73 -3.44 -9.75
CA LYS A 112 -0.11 -3.15 -10.91
C LYS A 112 0.34 -1.86 -11.56
N LYS A 113 0.66 -1.93 -12.85
CA LYS A 113 0.98 -0.79 -13.70
C LYS A 113 -0.30 -0.28 -14.36
N CYS A 114 -0.61 1.00 -14.19
CA CYS A 114 -1.73 1.65 -14.86
C CYS A 114 -1.25 2.52 -16.04
N MET A 115 -2.18 2.95 -16.90
CA MET A 115 -1.99 4.09 -17.80
C MET A 115 -1.33 5.23 -17.01
N TYR A 116 -0.34 5.90 -17.60
CA TYR A 116 0.51 6.94 -16.97
C TYR A 116 1.74 6.46 -16.16
N GLY A 117 2.09 5.18 -16.19
CA GLY A 117 3.33 4.70 -15.54
C GLY A 117 3.25 4.69 -14.01
N LEU A 118 2.05 4.85 -13.47
CA LEU A 118 1.76 4.74 -12.06
C LEU A 118 1.83 3.27 -11.63
N THR A 119 2.55 3.02 -10.55
CA THR A 119 2.64 1.68 -9.97
C THR A 119 2.13 1.70 -8.53
N PHE A 120 1.26 0.74 -8.21
CA PHE A 120 0.63 0.64 -6.91
C PHE A 120 0.35 -0.82 -6.56
N SER A 121 0.13 -1.06 -5.26
CA SER A 121 -0.37 -2.32 -4.73
C SER A 121 -1.80 -2.12 -4.21
N LEU A 122 -2.64 -3.14 -4.43
CA LEU A 122 -4.00 -3.16 -3.87
C LEU A 122 -3.94 -3.76 -2.46
N ARG A 123 -4.59 -3.12 -1.49
CA ARG A 123 -4.72 -3.68 -0.14
C ARG A 123 -5.41 -5.06 -0.22
N PRO A 124 -4.92 -6.06 0.54
CA PRO A 124 -5.60 -7.34 0.65
C PRO A 124 -7.09 -7.18 0.89
N TYR A 125 -7.90 -7.90 0.11
CA TYR A 125 -9.37 -7.92 0.20
C TYR A 125 -10.07 -6.59 -0.10
N ALA A 126 -9.40 -5.59 -0.67
CA ALA A 126 -10.02 -4.29 -0.96
C ALA A 126 -11.19 -4.43 -1.95
N LEU A 127 -11.06 -5.28 -2.97
CA LEU A 127 -12.09 -5.46 -3.98
C LEU A 127 -13.30 -6.22 -3.41
N GLU A 128 -13.06 -7.23 -2.59
CA GLU A 128 -14.06 -7.98 -1.84
C GLU A 128 -14.81 -7.07 -0.87
N CYS A 129 -14.09 -6.19 -0.17
CA CYS A 129 -14.67 -5.18 0.70
C CYS A 129 -15.59 -4.23 -0.07
N LEU A 130 -15.15 -3.71 -1.24
CA LEU A 130 -15.98 -2.84 -2.09
C LEU A 130 -17.23 -3.57 -2.60
N ARG A 131 -17.11 -4.84 -3.00
CA ARG A 131 -18.27 -5.67 -3.41
C ARG A 131 -19.26 -5.86 -2.27
N ALA A 132 -18.81 -6.29 -1.10
CA ALA A 132 -19.66 -6.50 0.06
C ALA A 132 -20.30 -5.20 0.55
N ALA A 133 -19.57 -4.07 0.48
CA ALA A 133 -20.12 -2.76 0.79
C ALA A 133 -21.25 -2.36 -0.19
N ASN A 134 -21.05 -2.58 -1.49
CA ASN A 134 -22.01 -2.19 -2.51
C ASN A 134 -23.38 -2.92 -2.40
N GLU A 135 -23.44 -4.06 -1.70
CA GLU A 135 -24.68 -4.78 -1.43
C GLU A 135 -25.63 -4.01 -0.50
N ASN A 136 -25.12 -3.13 0.36
CA ASN A 136 -25.93 -2.42 1.36
C ASN A 136 -25.68 -0.91 1.42
N PHE A 137 -24.63 -0.42 0.78
CA PHE A 137 -24.17 0.96 0.88
C PHE A 137 -23.99 1.61 -0.49
N GLN A 138 -24.26 2.92 -0.56
CA GLN A 138 -23.72 3.77 -1.62
C GLN A 138 -22.25 4.01 -1.31
N VAL A 139 -21.38 3.43 -2.13
CA VAL A 139 -19.93 3.50 -1.99
C VAL A 139 -19.40 4.73 -2.73
N ILE A 140 -18.65 5.54 -2.00
CA ILE A 140 -18.03 6.76 -2.50
C ILE A 140 -16.55 6.72 -2.17
N ILE A 141 -15.70 7.12 -3.10
CA ILE A 141 -14.29 7.40 -2.81
C ILE A 141 -14.15 8.89 -2.53
N PHE A 142 -13.55 9.27 -1.40
CA PHE A 142 -13.17 10.64 -1.10
C PHE A 142 -11.70 10.67 -0.69
N THR A 143 -10.87 11.28 -1.53
CA THR A 143 -9.42 11.28 -1.37
C THR A 143 -8.82 12.68 -1.51
N ALA A 144 -7.72 12.93 -0.80
CA ALA A 144 -6.89 14.13 -0.97
C ALA A 144 -6.02 14.10 -2.24
N SER A 145 -6.12 13.05 -3.05
CA SER A 145 -5.39 12.90 -4.29
C SER A 145 -6.01 13.71 -5.45
N VAL A 146 -5.17 14.05 -6.44
CA VAL A 146 -5.62 14.74 -7.66
C VAL A 146 -6.42 13.79 -8.55
N LYS A 147 -7.37 14.34 -9.30
CA LYS A 147 -8.32 13.56 -10.12
C LYS A 147 -7.65 12.59 -11.09
N CYS A 148 -6.64 13.04 -11.85
CA CYS A 148 -5.97 12.21 -12.85
C CYS A 148 -5.30 10.97 -12.24
N TYR A 149 -4.69 11.12 -11.06
CA TYR A 149 -4.07 10.03 -10.32
C TYR A 149 -5.12 9.04 -9.81
N ALA A 150 -6.14 9.55 -9.12
CA ALA A 150 -7.16 8.70 -8.50
C ALA A 150 -7.99 7.97 -9.56
N ASP A 151 -8.32 8.62 -10.68
CA ASP A 151 -9.07 7.97 -11.77
C ASP A 151 -8.31 6.82 -12.39
N ALA A 152 -7.00 6.97 -12.63
CA ALA A 152 -6.19 5.88 -13.18
C ALA A 152 -6.29 4.61 -12.30
N ILE A 153 -6.19 4.76 -10.98
CA ILE A 153 -6.30 3.63 -10.04
C ILE A 153 -7.74 3.10 -9.98
N LEU A 154 -8.73 3.98 -9.83
CA LEU A 154 -10.11 3.58 -9.62
C LEU A 154 -10.74 2.96 -10.87
N ASP A 155 -10.34 3.40 -12.07
CA ASP A 155 -10.74 2.77 -13.33
C ASP A 155 -10.08 1.40 -13.52
N TYR A 156 -8.90 1.19 -12.94
CA TYR A 156 -8.30 -0.14 -12.86
C TYR A 156 -9.05 -1.05 -11.86
N ILE A 157 -9.47 -0.53 -10.70
CA ILE A 157 -10.17 -1.30 -9.66
C ILE A 157 -11.62 -1.63 -10.05
N ASP A 158 -12.35 -0.66 -10.61
CA ASP A 158 -13.76 -0.76 -10.99
C ASP A 158 -13.97 -0.34 -12.46
N PRO A 159 -13.46 -1.13 -13.43
CA PRO A 159 -13.50 -0.77 -14.85
C PRO A 159 -14.93 -0.68 -15.42
N ARG A 160 -15.88 -1.40 -14.82
CA ARG A 160 -17.29 -1.38 -15.21
C ARG A 160 -18.10 -0.30 -14.49
N LYS A 161 -17.54 0.38 -13.49
CA LYS A 161 -18.18 1.42 -12.67
C LYS A 161 -19.44 0.91 -11.96
N GLU A 162 -19.38 -0.32 -11.46
CA GLU A 162 -20.49 -1.00 -10.79
C GLU A 162 -20.41 -0.89 -9.26
N LEU A 163 -19.19 -0.70 -8.72
CA LEU A 163 -18.91 -0.74 -7.29
C LEU A 163 -18.91 0.65 -6.66
N ILE A 164 -18.38 1.65 -7.37
CA ILE A 164 -18.18 3.01 -6.85
C ILE A 164 -19.14 3.97 -7.55
N GLN A 165 -20.09 4.54 -6.81
CA GLN A 165 -21.09 5.44 -7.38
C GLN A 165 -20.62 6.88 -7.52
N TYR A 166 -19.69 7.31 -6.67
CA TYR A 166 -19.19 8.69 -6.71
C TYR A 166 -17.73 8.79 -6.28
N ARG A 167 -17.02 9.78 -6.83
CA ARG A 167 -15.60 10.03 -6.58
C ARG A 167 -15.40 11.52 -6.26
N LEU A 168 -14.81 11.80 -5.11
CA LEU A 168 -14.45 13.11 -4.61
C LEU A 168 -12.93 13.17 -4.47
N TYR A 169 -12.35 14.29 -4.91
CA TYR A 169 -10.89 14.45 -5.01
C TYR A 169 -10.44 15.66 -4.19
N ARG A 170 -9.16 16.01 -4.30
CA ARG A 170 -8.55 17.16 -3.61
C ARG A 170 -9.34 18.46 -3.71
N ASP A 171 -9.92 18.77 -4.87
CA ASP A 171 -10.67 20.03 -5.06
C ASP A 171 -11.95 20.09 -4.20
N SER A 172 -12.44 18.93 -3.77
CA SER A 172 -13.57 18.75 -2.87
C SER A 172 -13.19 18.79 -1.38
N CYS A 173 -11.89 18.88 -1.05
CA CYS A 173 -11.40 19.09 0.31
C CYS A 173 -11.49 20.56 0.75
#